data_AF-A0A928J9X3-F1
#
_entry.id   AF-A0A928J9X3-F1
#
_cell.length_a   1.000
_cell.length_b   1.000
_cell.length_c   1.000
_cell.angle_alpha   90.00
_cell.angle_beta   90.00
_cell.angle_gamma   90.00
#
_symmetry.space_group_name_H-M   'P 1'
#
loop_
_entity.id
_entity.type
_entity.pdbx_description
1 polymer ?
#
loop_
_entity_poly.entity_id
_entity_poly.type
_entity_poly.pdbx_seq_one_letter_code
_entity_poly.pdbx_strand_id
1 'polypeptide(L)' 'MCLKSEDKMKNKVKFELRLDEDMCRKAAAVAEHEGLTFNNYLVKLLRGSVSYHERVHGRIDPNKIDLPEGIIENEE' A
#
# COMPACT_ATOMS: atom_id res chain seq x y z
N MET A 1 9.38 -20.75 27.72
CA MET A 1 9.98 -20.39 26.42
C MET A 1 8.91 -19.70 25.59
N CYS A 2 8.92 -18.37 25.54
CA CYS A 2 8.04 -17.64 24.62
C CYS A 2 8.69 -17.64 23.25
N LEU A 3 8.07 -18.34 22.29
CA LEU A 3 8.43 -18.26 20.89
C LEU A 3 8.26 -16.80 20.46
N LYS A 4 9.37 -16.11 20.22
CA LYS A 4 9.36 -14.80 19.57
C LYS A 4 8.82 -15.04 18.17
N SER A 5 7.60 -14.58 17.91
CA SER A 5 7.08 -14.47 16.55
C SER A 5 8.10 -13.64 15.77
N GLU A 6 8.80 -14.29 14.84
CA GLU A 6 9.64 -13.60 13.87
C GLU A 6 8.71 -12.69 13.07
N ASP A 7 8.75 -11.40 13.39
CA ASP A 7 8.16 -10.34 12.59
C ASP A 7 8.89 -10.41 11.25
N LYS A 8 8.37 -11.23 10.32
CA LYS A 8 8.88 -11.33 8.95
C LYS A 8 9.02 -9.89 8.48
N MET A 9 10.26 -9.46 8.30
CA MET A 9 10.62 -8.17 7.73
C MET A 9 9.87 -8.07 6.40
N LYS A 10 8.70 -7.43 6.44
CA LYS A 10 7.86 -7.26 5.26
C LYS A 10 8.65 -6.28 4.42
N ASN A 11 9.25 -6.76 3.33
CA ASN A 11 9.91 -5.91 2.36
C ASN A 11 8.98 -4.73 2.07
N LYS A 12 9.34 -3.56 2.61
CA LYS A 12 8.62 -2.31 2.38
C LYS A 12 9.24 -1.69 1.16
N VAL A 13 8.37 -1.18 0.33
CA VAL A 13 8.73 -0.78 -1.01
C VAL A 13 8.22 0.64 -1.21
N LYS A 14 9.11 1.56 -1.59
CA LYS A 14 8.79 2.96 -1.82
C LYS A 14 8.73 3.25 -3.30
N PHE A 15 7.72 4.00 -3.70
CA PHE A 15 7.52 4.40 -5.09
C PHE A 15 6.96 5.82 -5.13
N GLU A 16 7.25 6.52 -6.21
CA GLU A 16 6.70 7.86 -6.47
C GLU A 16 5.34 7.75 -7.17
N LEU A 17 4.38 8.57 -6.75
CA LEU A 17 3.08 8.72 -7.40
C LEU A 17 2.91 10.17 -7.85
N ARG A 18 2.42 10.35 -9.08
CA ARG A 18 2.02 11.66 -9.61
C ARG A 18 0.51 11.77 -9.60
N LEU A 19 0.00 12.79 -8.91
CA LEU A 19 -1.42 13.07 -8.77
C LEU A 19 -1.68 14.53 -9.19
N ASP A 20 -2.86 14.79 -9.75
CA ASP A 20 -3.32 16.15 -9.97
C ASP A 20 -3.45 16.91 -8.65
N GLU A 21 -3.13 18.20 -8.66
CA GLU A 21 -3.08 19.02 -7.45
C GLU A 21 -4.43 19.07 -6.72
N ASP A 22 -5.53 19.27 -7.45
CA ASP A 22 -6.88 19.31 -6.90
C ASP A 22 -7.25 17.98 -6.22
N MET A 23 -6.87 16.85 -6.83
CA MET A 23 -7.10 15.52 -6.28
C MET A 23 -6.27 15.32 -5.01
N CYS A 24 -5.01 15.74 -5.02
CA CYS A 24 -4.11 15.64 -3.87
C CYS A 24 -4.68 16.40 -2.66
N ARG A 25 -5.15 17.64 -2.87
CA ARG A 25 -5.79 18.46 -1.83
C ARG A 25 -7.04 17.79 -1.26
N LYS A 26 -7.91 17.24 -2.12
CA LYS A 26 -9.13 16.53 -1.70
C LYS A 26 -8.80 15.28 -0.90
N ALA A 27 -7.85 14.48 -1.36
CA ALA A 27 -7.42 13.27 -0.66
C ALA A 27 -6.79 13.59 0.70
N ALA A 28 -6.03 14.68 0.83
CA ALA A 28 -5.50 15.14 2.10
C ALA A 28 -6.61 15.52 3.08
N ALA A 29 -7.62 16.27 2.63
CA ALA A 29 -8.77 16.64 3.46
C ALA A 29 -9.55 15.41 3.95
N VAL A 30 -9.73 14.39 3.10
CA VAL A 30 -10.39 13.14 3.50
C VAL A 30 -9.54 12.37 4.51
N ALA A 31 -8.23 12.29 4.30
CA ALA A 31 -7.32 11.62 5.22
C ALA A 31 -7.39 12.26 6.63
N GLU A 32 -7.36 13.59 6.71
CA GLU A 32 -7.51 14.34 7.96
C GLU A 32 -8.86 14.07 8.64
N HIS A 33 -9.96 14.11 7.87
CA HIS A 33 -11.29 13.82 8.39
C HIS A 33 -11.41 12.39 8.95
N GLU A 34 -10.72 11.42 8.36
CA GLU A 34 -10.65 10.03 8.86
C GLU A 34 -9.62 9.84 9.99
N GLY A 35 -8.85 10.87 10.37
CA GLY A 35 -7.80 10.78 11.37
C GLY A 35 -6.58 9.96 10.92
N LEU A 36 -6.34 9.88 9.61
CA LEU A 36 -5.25 9.12 9.00
C LEU A 36 -4.18 10.06 8.43
N THR A 37 -2.94 9.58 8.40
CA THR A 37 -1.91 10.22 7.57
C THR A 37 -2.25 10.01 6.09
N PHE A 38 -1.82 10.94 5.24
CA PHE A 38 -2.04 10.83 3.79
C PHE A 38 -1.54 9.49 3.22
N ASN A 39 -0.36 9.03 3.65
CA ASN A 39 0.19 7.73 3.24
C ASN A 39 -0.71 6.56 3.68
N ASN A 40 -1.19 6.57 4.93
CA ASN A 40 -2.08 5.51 5.42
C ASN A 40 -3.43 5.51 4.68
N TYR A 41 -3.94 6.69 4.32
CA TYR A 41 -5.14 6.82 3.50
C TYR A 41 -4.93 6.20 2.10
N LEU A 42 -3.81 6.50 1.43
CA LEU A 42 -3.50 5.88 0.13
C LEU A 42 -3.34 4.36 0.23
N VAL A 43 -2.65 3.85 1.27
CA VAL A 43 -2.52 2.41 1.51
C VAL A 43 -3.88 1.76 1.74
N LYS A 44 -4.79 2.41 2.49
CA LYS A 44 -6.16 1.93 2.71
C LYS A 44 -6.93 1.81 1.39
N LEU A 45 -6.83 2.81 0.52
CA LEU A 45 -7.48 2.79 -0.80
C LEU A 45 -6.94 1.66 -1.68
N LEU A 46 -5.62 1.53 -1.77
CA LEU A 46 -4.97 0.46 -2.55
C LEU A 46 -5.38 -0.93 -2.05
N ARG A 47 -5.36 -1.15 -0.74
CA ARG A 47 -5.81 -2.42 -0.14
C ARG A 47 -7.27 -2.72 -0.47
N GLY A 48 -8.15 -1.71 -0.37
CA GLY A 48 -9.55 -1.87 -0.72
C GLY A 48 -9.74 -2.30 -2.18
N SER A 49 -9.00 -1.69 -3.10
CA SER A 49 -9.03 -2.03 -4.52
C SER A 49 -8.56 -3.46 -4.79
N VAL A 50 -7.40 -3.86 -4.24
CA VAL A 50 -6.87 -5.21 -4.39
C VAL A 50 -7.80 -6.25 -3.78
N SER A 51 -8.28 -6.05 -2.55
CA SER A 51 -9.21 -6.97 -1.90
C SER A 51 -10.52 -7.13 -2.68
N TYR A 52 -11.03 -6.05 -3.30
CA TYR A 52 -12.18 -6.14 -4.17
C TYR A 52 -11.88 -7.00 -5.41
N HIS A 53 -10.75 -6.77 -6.07
CA HIS A 53 -10.34 -7.55 -7.24
C HIS A 53 -10.20 -9.04 -6.90
N GLU A 54 -9.54 -9.37 -5.80
CA GLU A 54 -9.36 -10.77 -5.38
C GLU A 54 -10.69 -11.47 -5.09
N ARG A 55 -11.68 -10.73 -4.58
CA ARG A 55 -13.02 -11.26 -4.32
C ARG A 55 -13.78 -11.57 -5.61
N VAL A 56 -13.55 -10.81 -6.68
CA VAL A 56 -14.27 -10.93 -7.96
C VAL A 56 -13.57 -11.89 -8.92
N HIS A 57 -12.23 -11.85 -8.99
CA HIS A 57 -11.44 -12.58 -9.99
C HIS A 57 -10.64 -13.76 -9.43
N GLY A 58 -10.59 -13.91 -8.11
CA GLY A 58 -9.79 -14.94 -7.44
C GLY A 58 -8.51 -14.38 -6.82
N ARG A 59 -7.92 -15.15 -5.90
CA ARG A 59 -6.75 -14.73 -5.12
C ARG A 59 -5.52 -14.55 -5.98
N ILE A 60 -4.75 -13.51 -5.68
CA ILE A 60 -3.48 -13.21 -6.35
C ILE A 60 -2.35 -13.87 -5.54
N ASP A 61 -1.47 -14.62 -6.22
CA ASP A 61 -0.25 -15.19 -5.60
C ASP A 61 0.93 -14.23 -5.81
N PRO A 62 1.39 -13.52 -4.77
CA PRO A 62 2.45 -12.51 -4.92
C PRO A 62 3.81 -13.11 -5.27
N ASN A 63 4.04 -14.41 -5.04
CA ASN A 63 5.34 -15.04 -5.31
C ASN A 63 5.58 -15.30 -6.81
N LYS A 64 4.55 -15.09 -7.64
CA LYS A 64 4.59 -15.30 -9.09
C LYS A 64 4.60 -14.00 -9.88
N ILE A 65 4.72 -12.87 -9.19
CA ILE A 65 4.61 -11.53 -9.76
C ILE A 65 5.89 -10.78 -9.45
N ASP A 66 6.56 -10.31 -10.50
CA ASP A 66 7.70 -9.42 -10.37
C ASP A 66 7.23 -8.01 -10.04
N LEU A 67 8.00 -7.30 -9.20
CA LEU A 67 7.76 -5.89 -8.94
C LEU A 67 8.10 -5.09 -10.21
N PRO A 68 7.26 -4.12 -10.61
CA PRO A 68 7.56 -3.29 -11.77
C PRO A 68 8.79 -2.41 -11.51
N GLU A 69 9.50 -2.08 -12.59
CA GLU A 69 10.70 -1.25 -12.55
C GLU A 69 10.41 0.12 -11.90
N GLY A 70 11.33 0.61 -11.05
CA GLY A 70 11.21 1.91 -10.36
C GLY A 70 10.47 1.90 -9.02
N ILE A 71 9.98 0.74 -8.56
CA ILE A 71 9.34 0.59 -7.25
C ILE A 71 10.34 0.15 -6.16
N ILE A 72 11.54 -0.31 -6.51
CA ILE A 72 12.50 -0.86 -5.52
C ILE A 72 13.46 0.25 -5.04
N GLU A 73 13.03 1.03 -4.04
CA GLU A 73 13.96 1.65 -3.09
C GLU A 73 13.89 0.85 -1.79
N ASN A 74 14.91 0.05 -1.51
CA ASN A 74 15.04 -0.64 -0.23
C ASN A 74 15.43 0.40 0.84
N GLU A 75 14.63 0.57 1.88
CA GLU A 75 15.14 1.18 3.12
C GLU A 75 16.05 0.14 3.79
N GLU A 76 17.38 0.33 3.69
CA GLU A 76 18.39 -0.35 4.52
C GLU A 76 18.20 -0.03 6.02
#